data_AF-B7BB78-F1
#
_entry.id   AF-B7BB78-F1
#
_cell.length_a   1.000
_cell.length_b   1.000
_cell.length_c   1.000
_cell.angle_alpha   90.00
_cell.angle_beta   90.00
_cell.angle_gamma   90.00
#
_symmetry.space_group_name_H-M   'P 1'
#
loop_
_entity.id
_entity.type
_entity.pdbx_description
1 polymer ?
#
loop_
_entity_poly.entity_id
_entity_poly.type
_entity_poly.pdbx_seq_one_letter_code
_entity_poly.pdbx_strand_id
1 'polypeptide(L)' 'MYPPVLIINEKLGDFFIDIAKLVFAGVVLSTLLDITSDKLLVLILGISATVVFVIVGLKYYKEKGGK' A
#
# COMPACT_ATOMS: atom_id res chain seq x y z
N MET A 1 -8.91 -27.10 6.71
CA MET A 1 -7.71 -26.73 5.93
C MET A 1 -8.16 -25.74 4.86
N TYR A 2 -7.66 -24.50 4.84
CA TYR A 2 -8.05 -23.53 3.81
C TYR A 2 -7.47 -23.95 2.45
N PRO A 3 -8.18 -23.76 1.32
CA PRO A 3 -7.63 -24.02 0.00
C PRO A 3 -6.37 -23.17 -0.24
N PRO A 4 -5.34 -23.71 -0.92
CA PRO A 4 -4.04 -23.06 -1.09
C PRO A 4 -4.12 -21.68 -1.75
N VAL A 5 -5.13 -21.43 -2.59
CA VAL A 5 -5.37 -20.13 -3.24
C VAL A 5 -5.71 -19.03 -2.23
N LEU A 6 -6.46 -19.33 -1.17
CA LEU A 6 -6.80 -18.34 -0.12
C LEU A 6 -5.56 -17.88 0.65
N ILE A 7 -4.61 -18.79 0.89
CA ILE A 7 -3.35 -18.49 1.58
C ILE A 7 -2.47 -17.57 0.72
N ILE A 8 -2.50 -17.75 -0.61
CA ILE A 8 -1.73 -16.91 -1.55
C ILE A 8 -2.32 -15.50 -1.61
N ASN A 9 -3.65 -15.36 -1.69
CA ASN A 9 -4.32 -14.05 -1.72
C ASN A 9 -4.06 -13.26 -0.44
N GLU A 10 -4.07 -13.90 0.73
CA GLU A 10 -3.76 -13.26 2.01
C GLU A 10 -2.31 -12.72 2.04
N LYS A 11 -1.33 -13.53 1.61
CA LYS A 11 0.06 -13.09 1.52
C LYS A 11 0.28 -11.96 0.51
N LEU A 12 -0.45 -11.96 -0.60
CA LEU A 12 -0.42 -10.86 -1.57
C LEU A 12 -1.02 -9.59 -0.97
N GLY A 13 -2.13 -9.71 -0.23
CA GLY A 13 -2.72 -8.61 0.51
C GLY A 13 -1.74 -7.97 1.49
N ASP A 14 -1.06 -8.78 2.30
CA ASP A 14 0.00 -8.33 3.21
C ASP A 14 1.13 -7.60 2.50
N PHE A 15 1.60 -8.16 1.39
CA PHE A 15 2.67 -7.57 0.59
C PHE A 15 2.32 -6.16 0.07
N PHE A 16 1.11 -5.97 -0.47
CA PHE A 16 0.68 -4.65 -0.95
C PHE A 16 0.52 -3.64 0.19
N ILE A 17 0.06 -4.09 1.36
CA ILE A 17 -0.05 -3.24 2.56
C ILE A 17 1.34 -2.84 3.07
N ASP A 18 2.32 -3.72 3.01
CA ASP A 18 3.71 -3.40 3.38
C ASP A 18 4.35 -2.41 2.41
N ILE A 19 4.12 -2.57 1.10
CA ILE A 19 4.54 -1.56 0.11
C ILE A 19 3.90 -0.21 0.42
N ALA A 20 2.60 -0.16 0.74
CA ALA A 20 1.92 1.08 1.07
C ALA A 20 2.59 1.82 2.24
N LYS A 21 2.98 1.08 3.29
CA LYS A 21 3.72 1.63 4.45
C LYS A 21 5.09 2.18 4.04
N LEU A 22 5.82 1.45 3.20
CA LEU A 22 7.14 1.89 2.70
C LEU A 22 7.04 3.16 1.86
N VAL A 23 6.05 3.23 0.97
CA VAL A 23 5.79 4.44 0.15
C VAL A 23 5.43 5.62 1.06
N PHE A 24 4.56 5.42 2.04
CA PHE A 24 4.18 6.48 2.98
C PHE A 24 5.37 6.99 3.80
N ALA A 25 6.21 6.08 4.31
CA ALA A 25 7.43 6.44 5.01
C ALA A 25 8.39 7.25 4.13
N GLY A 26 8.54 6.86 2.86
CA GLY A 26 9.35 7.60 1.88
C GLY A 26 8.81 9.02 1.64
N VAL A 27 7.49 9.18 1.53
CA VAL A 27 6.85 10.49 1.37
C VAL A 27 7.11 11.37 2.58
N VAL A 28 6.82 10.87 3.79
CA VAL A 28 7.06 11.62 5.03
C VAL A 28 8.53 12.02 5.15
N LEU A 29 9.45 11.07 4.93
CA LEU A 29 10.89 11.34 5.01
C LEU A 29 11.33 12.39 3.98
N SER A 30 10.85 12.30 2.75
CA SER A 30 11.18 13.27 1.69
C SER A 30 10.72 14.70 2.03
N THR A 31 9.58 14.84 2.73
CA THR A 31 9.06 16.14 3.17
C THR A 31 9.83 16.70 4.36
N LEU A 32 10.23 15.84 5.31
CA LEU A 32 10.99 16.23 6.50
C LEU A 32 12.43 16.64 6.16
N LEU A 33 13.07 15.91 5.24
CA LEU A 33 14.44 16.18 4.82
C LEU A 33 14.53 17.25 3.72
N ASP A 34 13.40 17.82 3.30
CA ASP A 34 13.33 18.83 2.24
C ASP A 34 14.06 18.40 0.94
N ILE A 35 13.98 17.11 0.60
CA ILE A 35 14.75 16.52 -0.51
C ILE A 35 14.14 16.89 -1.87
N THR A 36 12.90 17.37 -1.89
CA THR A 36 12.15 17.64 -3.11
C THR A 36 11.85 19.12 -3.30
N SER A 37 12.13 19.62 -4.50
CA SER A 37 11.81 21.00 -4.90
C SER A 37 10.30 21.23 -4.99
N ASP A 38 9.53 20.20 -5.35
CA ASP A 38 8.06 20.26 -5.49
C ASP A 38 7.38 19.36 -4.46
N LYS A 39 7.34 19.84 -3.20
CA LYS A 39 6.71 19.15 -2.07
C LYS A 39 5.25 18.78 -2.32
N LEU A 40 4.49 19.67 -2.98
CA LEU A 40 3.08 19.43 -3.30
C LEU A 40 2.91 18.24 -4.25
N LEU A 41 3.74 18.14 -5.28
CA LEU A 41 3.68 17.02 -6.23
C LEU A 41 4.02 15.70 -5.55
N VAL A 42 5.06 15.68 -4.70
CA VAL A 42 5.46 14.48 -3.96
C VAL A 42 4.39 14.05 -2.96
N LEU A 43 3.76 15.00 -2.27
CA LEU A 43 2.63 14.71 -1.38
C LEU A 43 1.45 14.12 -2.15
N ILE A 44 1.05 14.71 -3.27
CA ILE A 44 -0.12 14.24 -4.03
C ILE A 44 0.14 12.86 -4.64
N LEU A 45 1.28 12.67 -5.32
CA LEU A 45 1.64 11.39 -5.93
C LEU A 45 1.88 10.31 -4.87
N GLY A 46 2.57 10.68 -3.79
CA GLY A 46 2.88 9.79 -2.70
C GLY A 46 1.66 9.28 -1.96
N ILE A 47 0.78 10.20 -1.54
CA ILE A 47 -0.47 9.86 -0.84
C ILE A 47 -1.39 9.06 -1.76
N SER A 48 -1.56 9.47 -3.02
CA SER A 48 -2.41 8.73 -3.96
C SER A 48 -1.89 7.32 -4.22
N ALA A 49 -0.57 7.14 -4.40
CA ALA A 49 0.04 5.82 -4.53
C ALA A 49 -0.16 4.95 -3.29
N THR A 50 0.04 5.49 -2.07
CA THR A 50 -0.23 4.78 -0.82
C THR A 50 -1.69 4.31 -0.75
N VAL A 51 -2.65 5.18 -1.07
CA VAL A 51 -4.09 4.83 -1.06
C VAL A 51 -4.38 3.71 -2.05
N VAL A 52 -3.82 3.76 -3.26
CA VAL A 52 -3.99 2.69 -4.27
C VAL A 52 -3.46 1.36 -3.76
N PHE A 53 -2.25 1.33 -3.19
CA PHE A 53 -1.68 0.09 -2.64
C PHE A 53 -2.50 -0.48 -1.48
N VAL A 54 -3.04 0.39 -0.61
CA VAL A 54 -3.96 -0.05 0.45
C VAL A 54 -5.24 -0.65 -0.12
N ILE A 55 -5.88 0.01 -1.10
CA ILE A 55 -7.10 -0.51 -1.73
C ILE A 55 -6.85 -1.87 -2.40
N VAL A 56 -5.73 -2.00 -3.11
CA VAL A 56 -5.33 -3.26 -3.76
C VAL A 56 -5.10 -4.35 -2.70
N GLY A 57 -4.31 -4.07 -1.66
CA GLY A 57 -4.07 -5.02 -0.57
C GLY A 57 -5.35 -5.45 0.15
N LEU A 58 -6.24 -4.50 0.44
CA LEU A 58 -7.55 -4.78 1.03
C LEU A 58 -8.46 -5.58 0.10
N LYS A 59 -8.36 -5.41 -1.23
CA LYS A 59 -9.13 -6.21 -2.20
C LYS A 59 -8.75 -7.68 -2.13
N TYR A 60 -7.45 -7.99 -2.09
CA TYR A 60 -6.94 -9.34 -1.91
C TYR A 60 -7.35 -9.95 -0.55
N TYR A 61 -7.45 -9.11 0.48
CA TYR A 61 -8.04 -9.50 1.76
C TYR A 61 -9.54 -9.74 1.71
N LYS A 62 -10.31 -8.95 0.94
CA LYS A 62 -11.78 -9.06 0.87
C LYS A 62 -12.24 -10.31 0.10
N GLU A 63 -11.38 -10.88 -0.74
CA GLU A 63 -11.58 -12.22 -1.31
C GLU A 63 -11.68 -13.33 -0.25
N LYS A 64 -11.29 -13.05 1.01
CA LYS A 64 -11.48 -13.91 2.19
C LYS A 64 -12.92 -13.87 2.75
N GLY A 65 -13.70 -12.84 2.44
CA GLY A 65 -15.03 -12.57 3.02
C GLY A 65 -16.22 -12.89 2.11
N GLY A 66 -15.98 -13.41 0.90
CA GLY A 66 -17.03 -13.84 -0.01
C GLY A 66 -17.66 -15.15 0.44
N LYS A 67 -18.80 -15.04 1.13
CA LYS A 67 -19.90 -15.99 0.88
C LYS A 67 -20.41 -15.78 -0.54
#